data_AF-A0A6C0CMP6-F1
#
_entry.id   AF-A0A6C0CMP6-F1
#
_cell.length_a   1.000
_cell.length_b   1.000
_cell.length_c   1.000
_cell.angle_alpha   90.00
_cell.angle_beta   90.00
_cell.angle_gamma   90.00
#
_symmetry.space_group_name_H-M   'P 1'
#
loop_
_entity.id
_entity.type
_entity.pdbx_description
1 polymer ?
#
loop_
_entity_poly.entity_id
_entity_poly.type
_entity_poly.pdbx_seq_one_letter_code
_entity_poly.pdbx_strand_id
1 'polypeptide(L)'
;MIDKLYSLHRIFTMKFLFLFLAFLSFGAALYFFFYSKMIKSTDKVQFLIDSQTQEILNNDTDHYYQTFHKTDFKVRKSKNLKDYLAKISKSGCDGTEENKEKILACIKKIETKLQNSRNDVAEGVHIGKMLDLKWIIGFTCDKYYENGLPHTRGDVILLNNKDLQRRNIDETCKLLIHEKVHVYQKTYSEDFSQSIQESFERVDSSKVSKSIPANPDTDNYIYKRKDDGKWLKSKYNKNPKHFRDIQFPDGDHTLEHPYESVAYSLENLY
;
A
#
# COMPACT_ATOMS: atom_id res chain seq x y z
N MET A 1 21.47 -17.98 70.78
CA MET A 1 20.07 -17.63 70.42
C MET A 1 20.02 -16.41 69.50
N ILE A 2 20.84 -15.39 69.75
CA ILE A 2 20.97 -14.16 68.95
C ILE A 2 21.43 -14.44 67.50
N ASP A 3 22.43 -15.31 67.29
CA ASP A 3 22.93 -15.62 65.93
C ASP A 3 21.91 -16.32 65.03
N LYS A 4 21.02 -17.15 65.61
CA LYS A 4 19.93 -17.79 64.85
C LYS A 4 18.87 -16.77 64.42
N LEU A 5 18.55 -15.79 65.27
CA LEU A 5 17.63 -14.71 64.91
C LEU A 5 18.22 -13.81 63.81
N TYR A 6 19.51 -13.49 63.91
CA TYR A 6 20.21 -12.66 62.92
C TYR A 6 20.32 -13.36 61.56
N SER A 7 20.60 -14.67 61.56
CA SER A 7 20.59 -15.51 60.37
C SER A 7 19.20 -15.58 59.72
N LEU A 8 18.14 -15.77 60.51
CA LEU A 8 16.77 -15.83 60.01
C LEU A 8 16.32 -14.50 59.40
N HIS A 9 16.64 -13.38 60.05
CA HIS A 9 16.34 -12.03 59.55
C HIS A 9 17.09 -11.74 58.24
N ARG A 10 18.38 -12.12 58.16
CA ARG A 10 19.19 -12.00 56.94
C ARG A 10 18.65 -12.84 55.78
N ILE A 11 18.18 -14.05 56.04
CA ILE A 11 17.55 -14.90 55.01
C ILE A 11 16.24 -14.25 54.53
N PHE A 12 15.45 -13.69 55.44
CA PHE A 12 14.19 -13.02 55.08
C PHE A 12 14.40 -11.76 54.25
N THR A 13 15.36 -10.91 54.64
CA THR A 13 15.71 -9.69 53.88
C THR A 13 16.30 -10.02 52.51
N MET A 14 17.14 -11.06 52.40
CA MET A 14 17.66 -11.51 51.10
C MET A 14 16.55 -12.04 50.17
N LYS A 15 15.56 -12.77 50.71
CA LYS A 15 14.39 -13.22 49.92
C LYS A 15 13.55 -12.06 49.43
N PHE A 16 13.30 -11.06 50.27
CA PHE A 16 12.56 -9.86 49.88
C PHE A 16 13.29 -9.06 48.81
N LEU A 17 14.62 -8.90 48.96
CA LEU A 17 15.46 -8.25 47.95
C LEU A 17 15.42 -8.99 46.61
N PHE A 18 15.48 -10.33 46.63
CA PHE A 18 15.36 -11.14 45.41
C PHE A 18 14.00 -10.97 44.72
N LEU A 19 12.90 -11.00 45.48
CA LEU A 19 11.55 -10.79 44.94
C LEU A 19 11.40 -9.38 44.36
N PHE A 20 11.94 -8.38 45.03
CA PHE A 20 11.94 -7.00 44.55
C PHE A 20 12.73 -6.85 43.24
N LEU A 21 13.92 -7.43 43.15
CA LEU A 21 14.73 -7.43 41.92
C LEU A 21 14.05 -8.19 40.78
N ALA A 22 13.37 -9.31 41.07
CA ALA A 22 12.61 -10.06 40.07
C ALA A 22 11.39 -9.28 39.56
N PHE A 23 10.70 -8.54 40.44
CA PHE A 23 9.59 -7.67 40.04
C PHE A 23 10.06 -6.50 39.17
N LEU A 24 11.19 -5.88 39.52
CA LEU A 24 11.81 -4.82 38.72
C LEU A 24 12.27 -5.32 37.35
N SER A 25 12.89 -6.50 37.27
CA SER A 25 13.32 -7.07 35.99
C SER A 25 12.13 -7.45 35.11
N PHE A 26 11.05 -7.98 35.69
CA PHE A 26 9.81 -8.25 34.97
C PHE A 26 9.15 -6.97 34.48
N GLY A 27 9.07 -5.92 35.31
CA GLY A 27 8.54 -4.62 34.91
C GLY A 27 9.36 -3.97 33.80
N ALA A 28 10.69 -4.04 33.87
CA ALA A 28 11.58 -3.58 32.81
C ALA A 28 11.39 -4.38 31.52
N ALA A 29 11.29 -5.71 31.60
CA ALA A 29 11.03 -6.56 30.44
C ALA A 29 9.69 -6.23 29.79
N LEU A 30 8.63 -6.02 30.58
CA LEU A 30 7.34 -5.55 30.08
C LEU A 30 7.46 -4.17 29.44
N TYR A 31 8.14 -3.22 30.08
CA TYR A 31 8.37 -1.89 29.50
C TYR A 31 9.09 -1.97 28.16
N PHE A 32 10.19 -2.73 28.05
CA PHE A 32 10.91 -2.89 26.79
C PHE A 32 10.07 -3.63 25.74
N PHE A 33 9.28 -4.63 26.14
CA PHE A 33 8.36 -5.34 25.25
C PHE A 33 7.26 -4.45 24.69
N PHE A 34 6.63 -3.61 25.52
CA PHE A 34 5.61 -2.66 25.08
C PHE A 34 6.22 -1.48 24.33
N TYR A 35 7.40 -1.01 24.73
CA TYR A 35 8.12 0.06 24.03
C TYR A 35 8.58 -0.38 22.64
N SER A 36 9.05 -1.62 22.48
CA SER A 36 9.40 -2.17 21.17
C SER A 36 8.19 -2.36 20.26
N LYS A 37 6.99 -2.49 20.84
CA LYS A 37 5.71 -2.58 20.13
C LYS A 37 5.05 -1.24 19.88
N MET A 38 5.56 -0.14 20.46
CA MET A 38 5.08 1.18 20.09
C MET A 38 5.57 1.52 18.69
N ILE A 39 4.67 1.37 17.72
CA ILE A 39 4.90 1.75 16.34
C ILE A 39 4.96 3.27 16.25
N LYS A 40 6.17 3.80 16.33
CA LYS A 40 6.42 5.21 16.09
C LYS A 40 6.44 5.43 14.57
N SER A 41 5.58 6.33 14.10
CA SER A 41 5.81 7.00 12.82
C SER A 41 7.26 7.51 12.83
N THR A 42 8.03 7.13 11.81
CA THR A 42 9.37 7.68 11.60
C THR A 42 9.23 8.88 10.66
N ASP A 43 10.25 9.73 10.57
CA ASP A 43 10.25 10.84 9.60
C ASP A 43 10.01 10.36 8.14
N LYS A 44 10.25 9.07 7.88
CA LYS A 44 10.11 8.42 6.58
C LYS A 44 8.79 7.65 6.39
N VAL A 45 8.13 7.21 7.47
CA VAL A 45 6.90 6.41 7.41
C VAL A 45 5.81 7.05 8.27
N GLN A 46 4.71 7.41 7.61
CA GLN A 46 3.51 7.97 8.23
C GLN A 46 2.34 7.02 8.03
N PHE A 47 1.73 6.59 9.14
CA PHE A 47 0.44 5.91 9.12
C PHE A 47 -0.66 6.94 9.37
N LEU A 48 -1.60 7.06 8.44
CA LEU A 48 -2.76 7.93 8.59
C LEU A 48 -3.74 7.31 9.58
N ILE A 49 -4.41 8.17 10.36
CA ILE A 49 -5.57 7.77 11.16
C ILE A 49 -6.81 7.62 10.28
N ASP A 50 -7.87 7.03 10.83
CA ASP A 50 -9.14 6.79 10.15
C ASP A 50 -9.70 8.04 9.44
N SER A 51 -9.73 9.19 10.12
CA SER A 51 -10.31 10.43 9.62
C SER A 51 -9.50 11.02 8.47
N GLN A 52 -8.17 10.95 8.56
CA GLN A 52 -7.25 11.38 7.50
C GLN A 52 -7.38 10.49 6.27
N THR A 53 -7.45 9.17 6.48
CA THR A 53 -7.65 8.23 5.37
C THR A 53 -9.01 8.49 4.70
N GLN A 54 -10.08 8.64 5.48
CA GLN A 54 -11.41 8.92 4.95
C GLN A 54 -11.46 10.27 4.23
N GLU A 55 -10.72 11.27 4.67
CA GLU A 55 -10.57 12.54 3.97
C GLU A 55 -9.93 12.35 2.59
N ILE A 56 -8.86 11.56 2.47
CA ILE A 56 -8.27 11.20 1.16
C ILE A 56 -9.29 10.47 0.27
N LEU A 57 -10.10 9.57 0.83
CA LEU A 57 -11.14 8.89 0.04
C LEU A 57 -12.25 9.85 -0.42
N ASN A 58 -12.58 10.87 0.37
CA ASN A 58 -13.64 11.81 0.03
C ASN A 58 -13.15 12.91 -0.92
N ASN A 59 -11.90 13.35 -0.74
CA ASN A 59 -11.29 14.42 -1.50
C ASN A 59 -10.77 13.86 -2.83
N ASP A 60 -11.38 14.29 -3.93
CA ASP A 60 -10.99 13.88 -5.28
C ASP A 60 -9.86 14.76 -5.85
N THR A 61 -8.82 14.97 -5.04
CA THR A 61 -7.71 15.90 -5.34
C THR A 61 -6.93 15.46 -6.58
N ASP A 62 -6.83 14.15 -6.80
CA ASP A 62 -6.21 13.55 -7.99
C ASP A 62 -7.20 13.31 -9.14
N HIS A 63 -8.44 13.80 -8.99
CA HIS A 63 -9.51 13.72 -10.00
C HIS A 63 -9.86 12.29 -10.44
N TYR A 64 -9.53 11.29 -9.63
CA TYR A 64 -9.80 9.89 -9.91
C TYR A 64 -11.29 9.64 -10.18
N TYR A 65 -12.20 10.19 -9.37
CA TYR A 65 -13.64 9.95 -9.54
C TYR A 65 -14.22 10.61 -10.79
N GLN A 66 -13.52 11.60 -11.37
CA GLN A 66 -13.91 12.20 -12.65
C GLN A 66 -13.72 11.24 -13.83
N THR A 67 -12.88 10.21 -13.65
CA THR A 67 -12.69 9.15 -14.65
C THR A 67 -13.85 8.16 -14.67
N PHE A 68 -14.73 8.17 -13.66
CA PHE A 68 -15.81 7.20 -13.56
C PHE A 68 -16.88 7.43 -14.63
N HIS A 69 -17.22 6.34 -15.31
CA HIS A 69 -18.39 6.31 -16.20
C HIS A 69 -19.45 5.34 -15.70
N LYS A 70 -20.60 5.31 -16.39
CA LYS A 70 -21.79 4.53 -16.00
C LYS A 70 -21.47 3.07 -15.66
N THR A 71 -20.51 2.46 -16.36
CA THR A 71 -20.10 1.08 -16.15
C THR A 71 -19.36 0.90 -14.82
N ASP A 72 -18.51 1.85 -14.42
CA ASP A 72 -17.80 1.84 -13.14
C ASP A 72 -18.77 1.88 -11.97
N PHE A 73 -19.73 2.81 -12.02
CA PHE A 73 -20.78 2.89 -11.00
C PHE A 73 -21.53 1.57 -10.90
N LYS A 74 -21.92 0.98 -12.03
CA LYS A 74 -22.62 -0.30 -12.07
C LYS A 74 -21.82 -1.43 -11.40
N VAL A 75 -20.54 -1.62 -11.73
CA VAL A 75 -19.73 -2.70 -11.13
C VAL A 75 -19.38 -2.45 -9.67
N ARG A 76 -19.22 -1.17 -9.27
CA ARG A 76 -19.08 -0.73 -7.88
C ARG A 76 -20.42 -0.74 -7.13
N LYS A 77 -21.50 -1.24 -7.74
CA LYS A 77 -22.87 -1.31 -7.20
C LYS A 77 -23.33 0.04 -6.62
N SER A 78 -23.13 1.10 -7.41
CA SER A 78 -23.51 2.46 -7.11
C SER A 78 -24.27 3.06 -8.29
N LYS A 79 -25.16 4.00 -8.05
CA LYS A 79 -25.98 4.65 -9.11
C LYS A 79 -25.25 5.81 -9.78
N ASN A 80 -24.42 6.52 -9.03
CA ASN A 80 -23.68 7.71 -9.41
C ASN A 80 -22.61 8.01 -8.34
N LEU A 81 -21.85 9.10 -8.53
CA LEU A 81 -20.77 9.48 -7.61
C LEU A 81 -21.26 9.72 -6.18
N LYS A 82 -22.39 10.42 -6.01
CA LYS A 82 -22.96 10.69 -4.68
C LYS A 82 -23.28 9.39 -3.93
N ASP A 83 -23.87 8.42 -4.63
CA ASP A 83 -24.18 7.09 -4.07
C ASP A 83 -22.91 6.30 -3.73
N TYR A 84 -21.87 6.39 -4.58
CA TYR A 84 -20.58 5.76 -4.32
C TYR A 84 -19.89 6.36 -3.08
N LEU A 85 -19.79 7.68 -3.00
CA LEU A 85 -19.19 8.37 -1.85
C LEU A 85 -19.95 8.08 -0.54
N ALA A 86 -21.28 8.05 -0.59
CA ALA A 86 -22.08 7.65 0.56
C ALA A 86 -21.78 6.21 1.01
N LYS A 87 -21.58 5.30 0.05
CA LYS A 87 -21.26 3.90 0.31
C LYS A 87 -19.87 3.72 0.96
N ILE A 88 -18.88 4.51 0.56
CA ILE A 88 -17.51 4.45 1.09
C ILE A 88 -17.26 5.41 2.27
N SER A 89 -18.31 6.04 2.80
CA SER A 89 -18.22 7.10 3.82
C SER A 89 -17.60 6.65 5.17
N LYS A 90 -17.44 5.34 5.36
CA LYS A 90 -16.83 4.71 6.55
C LYS A 90 -15.79 3.66 6.17
N SER A 91 -15.21 3.78 4.97
CA SER A 91 -14.23 2.82 4.48
C SER A 91 -12.86 3.03 5.13
N GLY A 92 -12.50 4.29 5.41
CA GLY A 92 -11.27 4.63 6.13
C GLY A 92 -11.31 4.12 7.57
N CYS A 93 -10.19 3.59 8.04
CA CYS A 93 -10.03 3.08 9.40
C CYS A 93 -8.56 3.15 9.84
N ASP A 94 -8.30 2.92 11.12
CA ASP A 94 -6.93 2.78 11.63
C ASP A 94 -6.33 1.42 11.21
N GLY A 95 -5.04 1.42 10.89
CA GLY A 95 -4.28 0.18 10.71
C GLY A 95 -4.16 -0.59 12.02
N THR A 96 -4.26 -1.91 11.96
CA THR A 96 -3.95 -2.75 13.12
C THR A 96 -2.45 -2.70 13.43
N GLU A 97 -2.07 -2.83 14.71
CA GLU A 97 -0.66 -2.83 15.09
C GLU A 97 0.13 -3.94 14.38
N GLU A 98 -0.46 -5.13 14.24
CA GLU A 98 0.14 -6.23 13.47
C GLU A 98 0.43 -5.86 12.01
N ASN A 99 -0.52 -5.20 11.32
CA ASN A 99 -0.32 -4.79 9.93
C ASN A 99 0.74 -3.69 9.81
N LYS A 100 0.73 -2.72 10.72
CA LYS A 100 1.75 -1.66 10.77
C LYS A 100 3.15 -2.25 11.03
N GLU A 101 3.30 -3.21 11.95
CA GLU A 101 4.55 -3.92 12.21
C GLU A 101 5.02 -4.69 10.96
N LYS A 102 4.10 -5.41 10.29
CA LYS A 102 4.39 -6.13 9.04
C LYS A 102 4.88 -5.18 7.93
N ILE A 103 4.24 -4.03 7.78
CA ILE A 103 4.63 -3.00 6.80
C ILE A 103 6.01 -2.44 7.13
N LEU A 104 6.27 -2.06 8.38
CA LEU A 104 7.58 -1.53 8.79
C LEU A 104 8.70 -2.56 8.57
N ALA A 105 8.45 -3.83 8.87
CA ALA A 105 9.39 -4.91 8.60
C ALA A 105 9.67 -5.03 7.09
N CYS A 106 8.65 -4.95 6.23
CA CYS A 106 8.84 -4.97 4.78
C CYS A 106 9.60 -3.76 4.26
N ILE A 107 9.24 -2.54 4.68
CA ILE A 107 9.95 -1.31 4.28
C ILE A 107 11.43 -1.44 4.62
N LYS A 108 11.78 -1.88 5.83
CA LYS A 108 13.17 -2.11 6.22
C LYS A 108 13.87 -3.12 5.30
N LYS A 109 13.21 -4.23 4.95
CA LYS A 109 13.78 -5.23 4.04
C LYS A 109 14.00 -4.67 2.64
N ILE A 110 13.00 -3.98 2.09
CA ILE A 110 13.05 -3.34 0.75
C ILE A 110 14.22 -2.35 0.71
N GLU A 111 14.30 -1.43 1.68
CA GLU A 111 15.36 -0.44 1.74
C GLU A 111 16.74 -1.07 1.86
N THR A 112 16.89 -2.08 2.71
CA THR A 112 18.17 -2.80 2.86
C THR A 112 18.57 -3.48 1.54
N LYS A 113 17.62 -4.13 0.87
CA LYS A 113 17.88 -4.88 -0.35
C LYS A 113 18.24 -3.97 -1.53
N LEU A 114 17.53 -2.86 -1.66
CA LEU A 114 17.67 -1.94 -2.80
C LEU A 114 18.71 -0.84 -2.58
N GLN A 115 19.36 -0.80 -1.41
CA GLN A 115 20.37 0.22 -1.12
C GLN A 115 21.56 0.17 -2.09
N ASN A 116 21.97 -1.03 -2.51
CA ASN A 116 23.11 -1.19 -3.43
C ASN A 116 22.76 -0.84 -4.88
N SER A 117 21.48 -0.91 -5.24
CA SER A 117 20.95 -0.54 -6.57
C SER A 117 20.37 0.88 -6.59
N ARG A 118 20.69 1.72 -5.59
CA ARG A 118 20.14 3.08 -5.46
C ARG A 118 20.36 3.95 -6.70
N ASN A 119 21.47 3.75 -7.42
CA ASN A 119 21.81 4.50 -8.63
C ASN A 119 21.23 3.87 -9.90
N ASP A 120 20.57 2.72 -9.80
CA ASP A 120 20.02 2.02 -10.95
C ASP A 120 18.68 2.65 -11.36
N VAL A 121 18.38 2.51 -12.65
CA VAL A 121 17.07 2.83 -13.24
C VAL A 121 16.50 1.54 -13.81
N ALA A 122 15.35 1.11 -13.27
CA ALA A 122 14.64 -0.07 -13.72
C ALA A 122 13.30 0.36 -14.32
N GLU A 123 13.05 0.05 -15.60
CA GLU A 123 11.78 0.36 -16.28
C GLU A 123 11.36 1.84 -16.14
N GLY A 124 12.33 2.75 -16.24
CA GLY A 124 12.08 4.19 -16.08
C GLY A 124 11.94 4.69 -14.64
N VAL A 125 12.06 3.80 -13.64
CA VAL A 125 12.03 4.13 -12.21
C VAL A 125 13.45 4.22 -11.66
N HIS A 126 13.85 5.41 -11.21
CA HIS A 126 15.12 5.59 -10.52
C HIS A 126 14.99 5.10 -9.07
N ILE A 127 15.70 4.04 -8.71
CA ILE A 127 15.53 3.34 -7.43
C ILE A 127 15.76 4.27 -6.24
N GLY A 128 16.83 5.07 -6.26
CA GLY A 128 17.11 6.03 -5.18
C GLY A 128 16.03 7.07 -4.96
N LYS A 129 15.53 7.71 -6.04
CA LYS A 129 14.40 8.65 -5.96
C LYS A 129 13.17 7.96 -5.37
N MET A 130 12.85 6.73 -5.81
CA MET A 130 11.72 5.96 -5.26
C MET A 130 11.89 5.67 -3.76
N LEU A 131 13.08 5.26 -3.33
CA LEU A 131 13.39 4.97 -1.92
C LEU A 131 13.37 6.21 -1.02
N ASP A 132 13.58 7.41 -1.57
CA ASP A 132 13.59 8.67 -0.82
C ASP A 132 12.19 9.24 -0.58
N LEU A 133 11.20 8.86 -1.39
CA LEU A 133 9.82 9.25 -1.18
C LEU A 133 9.33 8.76 0.18
N LYS A 134 8.51 9.56 0.86
CA LYS A 134 7.88 9.15 2.12
C LYS A 134 6.91 7.98 1.88
N TRP A 135 6.79 7.12 2.88
CA TRP A 135 5.76 6.08 2.92
C TRP A 135 4.57 6.63 3.68
N ILE A 136 3.54 7.09 2.97
CA ILE A 136 2.29 7.54 3.59
C ILE A 136 1.24 6.45 3.35
N ILE A 137 0.80 5.82 4.43
CA ILE A 137 -0.06 4.64 4.37
C ILE A 137 -1.40 4.93 5.04
N GLY A 138 -2.49 4.80 4.30
CA GLY A 138 -3.86 4.80 4.81
C GLY A 138 -4.46 3.39 4.79
N PHE A 139 -5.44 3.13 5.66
CA PHE A 139 -6.10 1.83 5.73
C PHE A 139 -7.59 1.89 5.42
N THR A 140 -8.06 0.85 4.74
CA THR A 140 -9.50 0.57 4.59
C THR A 140 -9.89 -0.72 5.31
N CYS A 141 -11.14 -0.81 5.76
CA CYS A 141 -11.62 -1.95 6.55
C CYS A 141 -12.80 -2.70 5.92
N ASP A 142 -13.31 -2.24 4.78
CA ASP A 142 -14.41 -2.86 4.06
C ASP A 142 -14.00 -3.30 2.64
N LYS A 143 -14.99 -3.67 1.82
CA LYS A 143 -14.79 -3.98 0.39
C LYS A 143 -15.57 -3.01 -0.50
N TYR A 144 -15.97 -1.87 0.05
CA TYR A 144 -16.76 -0.87 -0.67
C TYR A 144 -15.87 0.05 -1.46
N TYR A 145 -14.78 0.52 -0.87
CA TYR A 145 -13.73 1.22 -1.61
C TYR A 145 -12.94 0.22 -2.46
N GLU A 146 -12.98 0.40 -3.79
CA GLU A 146 -12.21 -0.38 -4.77
C GLU A 146 -12.22 -1.90 -4.55
N ASN A 147 -13.35 -2.45 -4.07
CA ASN A 147 -13.50 -3.87 -3.76
C ASN A 147 -12.48 -4.41 -2.74
N GLY A 148 -11.85 -3.52 -1.94
CA GLY A 148 -10.81 -3.85 -0.98
C GLY A 148 -9.43 -4.10 -1.61
N LEU A 149 -9.23 -3.71 -2.87
CA LEU A 149 -7.93 -3.79 -3.54
C LEU A 149 -7.01 -2.64 -3.07
N PRO A 150 -5.69 -2.91 -2.95
CA PRO A 150 -4.69 -1.87 -2.80
C PRO A 150 -4.68 -0.91 -3.99
N HIS A 151 -4.46 0.36 -3.72
CA HIS A 151 -4.34 1.42 -4.73
C HIS A 151 -3.57 2.61 -4.16
N THR A 152 -3.07 3.47 -5.04
CA THR A 152 -2.40 4.72 -4.65
C THR A 152 -3.19 5.96 -5.06
N ARG A 153 -3.45 6.86 -4.10
CA ARG A 153 -4.14 8.15 -4.31
C ARG A 153 -3.18 9.29 -3.97
N GLY A 154 -2.71 10.00 -5.00
CA GLY A 154 -1.62 10.96 -4.84
C GLY A 154 -0.33 10.29 -4.35
N ASP A 155 0.15 10.69 -3.17
CA ASP A 155 1.31 10.10 -2.49
C ASP A 155 0.93 9.11 -1.37
N VAL A 156 -0.36 8.78 -1.25
CA VAL A 156 -0.91 7.90 -0.21
C VAL A 156 -1.18 6.51 -0.78
N ILE A 157 -0.54 5.50 -0.18
CA ILE A 157 -0.81 4.09 -0.45
C ILE A 157 -1.98 3.65 0.43
N LEU A 158 -3.04 3.13 -0.17
CA LEU A 158 -4.24 2.67 0.52
C LEU A 158 -4.28 1.15 0.57
N LEU A 159 -4.28 0.59 1.78
CA LEU A 159 -4.22 -0.85 1.98
C LEU A 159 -5.44 -1.35 2.76
N ASN A 160 -5.98 -2.50 2.38
CA ASN A 160 -7.07 -3.10 3.13
C ASN A 160 -6.54 -3.92 4.32
N ASN A 161 -7.01 -3.61 5.53
CA ASN A 161 -6.56 -4.28 6.75
C ASN A 161 -6.72 -5.81 6.70
N LYS A 162 -7.87 -6.29 6.20
CA LYS A 162 -8.15 -7.74 6.11
C LYS A 162 -7.36 -8.42 5.00
N ASP A 163 -6.94 -7.68 3.98
CA ASP A 163 -6.07 -8.21 2.93
C ASP A 163 -4.64 -8.37 3.42
N LEU A 164 -4.09 -7.36 4.07
CA LEU A 164 -2.76 -7.42 4.68
C LEU A 164 -2.62 -8.51 5.75
N GLN A 165 -3.66 -8.74 6.55
CA GLN A 165 -3.64 -9.84 7.53
C GLN A 165 -3.47 -11.22 6.88
N ARG A 166 -4.08 -11.42 5.71
CA ARG A 166 -4.03 -12.69 4.98
C ARG A 166 -2.72 -12.89 4.23
N ARG A 167 -2.07 -11.80 3.79
CA ARG A 167 -0.80 -11.86 3.06
C ARG A 167 0.35 -12.26 3.97
N ASN A 168 1.23 -13.10 3.43
CA ASN A 168 2.51 -13.36 4.07
C ASN A 168 3.46 -12.15 3.90
N ILE A 169 4.63 -12.23 4.54
CA ILE A 169 5.58 -11.11 4.52
C ILE A 169 6.10 -10.80 3.12
N ASP A 170 6.40 -11.82 2.30
CA ASP A 170 6.97 -11.61 0.96
C ASP A 170 5.94 -11.02 0.00
N GLU A 171 4.69 -11.50 0.05
CA GLU A 171 3.56 -10.92 -0.66
C GLU A 171 3.30 -9.46 -0.25
N THR A 172 3.47 -9.16 1.03
CA THR A 172 3.32 -7.78 1.55
C THR A 172 4.44 -6.90 1.02
N CYS A 173 5.67 -7.38 1.00
CA CYS A 173 6.80 -6.58 0.53
C CYS A 173 6.72 -6.30 -0.98
N LYS A 174 6.32 -7.30 -1.78
CA LYS A 174 6.04 -7.12 -3.20
C LYS A 174 4.93 -6.11 -3.45
N LEU A 175 3.81 -6.25 -2.74
CA LEU A 175 2.71 -5.28 -2.80
C LEU A 175 3.19 -3.86 -2.44
N LEU A 176 4.02 -3.71 -1.40
CA LEU A 176 4.52 -2.39 -1.04
C LEU A 176 5.46 -1.80 -2.10
N ILE A 177 6.27 -2.61 -2.80
CA ILE A 177 7.04 -2.13 -3.94
C ILE A 177 6.09 -1.67 -5.06
N HIS A 178 5.10 -2.49 -5.40
CA HIS A 178 4.09 -2.19 -6.42
C HIS A 178 3.45 -0.80 -6.18
N GLU A 179 2.87 -0.60 -5.01
CA GLU A 179 2.24 0.68 -4.67
C GLU A 179 3.25 1.83 -4.57
N LYS A 180 4.48 1.56 -4.12
CA LYS A 180 5.53 2.58 -4.06
C LYS A 180 5.96 3.06 -5.44
N VAL A 181 5.95 2.17 -6.43
CA VAL A 181 6.19 2.53 -7.83
C VAL A 181 5.09 3.48 -8.32
N HIS A 182 3.82 3.25 -7.98
CA HIS A 182 2.76 4.20 -8.31
C HIS A 182 2.95 5.57 -7.66
N VAL A 183 3.39 5.64 -6.40
CA VAL A 183 3.79 6.92 -5.76
C VAL A 183 4.91 7.60 -6.55
N TYR A 184 5.92 6.86 -7.00
CA TYR A 184 7.00 7.41 -7.83
C TYR A 184 6.47 7.93 -9.16
N GLN A 185 5.65 7.14 -9.86
CA GLN A 185 5.07 7.50 -11.16
C GLN A 185 4.22 8.78 -11.07
N LYS A 186 3.48 8.97 -9.99
CA LYS A 186 2.70 10.20 -9.75
C LYS A 186 3.58 11.39 -9.39
N THR A 187 4.57 11.17 -8.53
CA THR A 187 5.48 12.22 -8.05
C THR A 187 6.41 12.74 -9.14
N TYR A 188 6.93 11.85 -9.98
CA TYR A 188 7.85 12.14 -11.08
C TYR A 188 7.19 11.88 -12.43
N SER A 189 5.93 12.31 -12.57
CA SER A 189 5.09 11.98 -13.73
C SER A 189 5.66 12.45 -15.06
N GLU A 190 6.29 13.62 -15.11
CA GLU A 190 6.95 14.12 -16.33
C GLU A 190 8.10 13.19 -16.75
N ASP A 191 9.09 12.97 -15.86
CA ASP A 191 10.23 12.08 -16.07
C ASP A 191 9.78 10.66 -16.48
N PHE A 192 8.78 10.12 -15.78
CA PHE A 192 8.26 8.78 -16.04
C PHE A 192 7.49 8.72 -17.37
N SER A 193 6.68 9.74 -17.68
CA SER A 193 5.94 9.79 -18.95
C SER A 193 6.87 9.86 -20.16
N GLN A 194 8.07 10.42 -20.01
CA GLN A 194 9.09 10.43 -21.04
C GLN A 194 9.75 9.06 -21.19
N SER A 195 10.09 8.38 -20.09
CA SER A 195 10.73 7.06 -20.16
C SER A 195 9.80 5.99 -20.75
N ILE A 196 8.51 6.00 -20.42
CA ILE A 196 7.57 5.03 -21.01
C ILE A 196 7.37 5.24 -22.51
N GLN A 197 7.59 6.45 -23.04
CA GLN A 197 7.49 6.71 -24.49
C GLN A 197 8.61 6.02 -25.27
N GLU A 198 9.66 5.52 -24.64
CA GLU A 198 10.69 4.72 -25.30
C GLU A 198 10.12 3.35 -25.70
N SER A 199 9.40 2.70 -24.79
CA SER A 199 8.87 1.33 -24.93
C SER A 199 7.42 1.25 -25.41
N PHE A 200 6.64 2.33 -25.26
CA PHE A 200 5.22 2.36 -25.55
C PHE A 200 4.86 3.53 -26.48
N GLU A 201 3.96 3.25 -27.42
CA GLU A 201 3.30 4.26 -28.22
C GLU A 201 2.00 4.67 -27.54
N ARG A 202 1.88 5.94 -27.15
CA ARG A 202 0.65 6.51 -26.60
C ARG A 202 -0.34 6.76 -27.73
N VAL A 203 -1.51 6.15 -27.62
CA VAL A 203 -2.60 6.29 -28.58
C VAL A 203 -3.68 7.15 -27.98
N ASP A 204 -3.98 8.29 -28.63
CA ASP A 204 -5.02 9.20 -28.16
C ASP A 204 -6.34 8.46 -28.02
N SER A 205 -6.86 8.58 -26.82
CA SER A 205 -8.03 7.89 -26.33
C SER A 205 -9.31 8.67 -26.59
N SER A 206 -9.30 9.68 -27.47
CA SER A 206 -10.50 10.47 -27.83
C SER A 206 -11.72 9.67 -28.33
N LYS A 207 -11.56 8.34 -28.54
CA LYS A 207 -12.65 7.36 -28.79
C LYS A 207 -12.75 6.23 -27.75
N VAL A 208 -12.14 6.40 -26.59
CA VAL A 208 -12.00 5.33 -25.60
C VAL A 208 -13.29 5.13 -24.87
N SER A 209 -13.99 4.15 -25.45
CA SER A 209 -15.09 3.39 -24.93
C SER A 209 -15.27 3.52 -23.41
N LYS A 210 -16.54 3.72 -23.03
CA LYS A 210 -17.11 3.62 -21.66
C LYS A 210 -16.93 2.22 -21.01
N SER A 211 -15.96 1.45 -21.50
CA SER A 211 -15.65 0.09 -21.13
C SER A 211 -14.26 -0.06 -20.53
N ILE A 212 -13.37 0.94 -20.55
CA ILE A 212 -12.11 0.82 -19.78
C ILE A 212 -12.44 1.05 -18.31
N PRO A 213 -12.10 0.15 -17.39
CA PRO A 213 -12.28 0.38 -15.96
C PRO A 213 -11.50 1.60 -15.49
N ALA A 214 -12.13 2.44 -14.66
CA ALA A 214 -11.39 3.45 -13.92
C ALA A 214 -10.46 2.77 -12.90
N ASN A 215 -9.18 3.16 -12.91
CA ASN A 215 -8.12 2.71 -12.01
C ASN A 215 -7.34 3.96 -11.55
N PRO A 216 -7.18 4.21 -10.23
CA PRO A 216 -6.49 5.39 -9.75
C PRO A 216 -4.99 5.38 -10.07
N ASP A 217 -4.40 4.23 -10.36
CA ASP A 217 -2.96 4.04 -10.56
C ASP A 217 -2.51 4.20 -12.03
N THR A 218 -3.46 4.40 -12.94
CA THR A 218 -3.21 4.57 -14.37
C THR A 218 -3.47 6.00 -14.84
N ASP A 219 -3.12 6.29 -16.09
CA ASP A 219 -3.53 7.52 -16.76
C ASP A 219 -4.74 7.27 -17.68
N ASN A 220 -5.17 8.29 -18.43
CA ASN A 220 -6.35 8.23 -19.29
C ASN A 220 -6.05 7.82 -20.74
N TYR A 221 -4.85 7.32 -21.04
CA TYR A 221 -4.42 6.94 -22.38
C TYR A 221 -4.44 5.43 -22.61
N ILE A 222 -4.45 5.05 -23.89
CA ILE A 222 -4.18 3.67 -24.30
C ILE A 222 -2.76 3.61 -24.82
N TYR A 223 -2.12 2.47 -24.58
CA TYR A 223 -0.77 2.24 -25.07
C TYR A 223 -0.71 1.00 -25.95
N LYS A 224 0.24 1.04 -26.88
CA LYS A 224 0.67 -0.10 -27.66
C LYS A 224 2.16 -0.31 -27.41
N ARG A 225 2.57 -1.51 -27.00
CA ARG A 225 3.98 -1.82 -26.80
C ARG A 225 4.68 -1.89 -28.14
N LYS A 226 5.85 -1.26 -28.24
CA LYS A 226 6.55 -1.14 -29.53
C LYS A 226 7.27 -2.42 -29.96
N ASP A 227 7.64 -3.27 -29.02
CA ASP A 227 8.42 -4.49 -29.26
C ASP A 227 7.63 -5.56 -30.03
N ASP A 228 6.38 -5.81 -29.64
CA ASP A 228 5.53 -6.87 -30.15
C ASP A 228 4.17 -6.37 -30.64
N GLY A 229 3.90 -5.08 -30.50
CA GLY A 229 2.66 -4.46 -30.94
C GLY A 229 1.45 -4.77 -30.07
N LYS A 230 1.61 -5.34 -28.87
CA LYS A 230 0.47 -5.65 -27.98
C LYS A 230 -0.18 -4.39 -27.46
N TRP A 231 -1.50 -4.45 -27.34
CA TRP A 231 -2.30 -3.39 -26.74
C TRP A 231 -2.33 -3.54 -25.22
N LEU A 232 -2.05 -2.46 -24.51
CA LEU A 232 -2.22 -2.37 -23.07
C LEU A 232 -3.53 -1.62 -22.80
N LYS A 233 -4.58 -2.39 -22.50
CA LYS A 233 -5.94 -1.90 -22.32
C LYS A 233 -6.83 -2.97 -21.70
N SER A 234 -7.16 -2.83 -20.42
CA SER A 234 -8.24 -3.60 -19.82
C SER A 234 -9.62 -3.10 -20.30
N LYS A 235 -10.61 -3.99 -20.33
CA LYS A 235 -12.00 -3.62 -20.66
C LYS A 235 -13.01 -4.44 -19.90
N TYR A 236 -14.15 -3.87 -19.55
CA TYR A 236 -15.30 -4.63 -19.11
C TYR A 236 -15.80 -5.57 -20.19
N ASN A 237 -16.29 -6.75 -19.78
CA ASN A 237 -17.06 -7.63 -20.66
C ASN A 237 -18.39 -6.96 -21.12
N LYS A 238 -19.18 -7.63 -21.97
CA LYS A 238 -20.41 -7.05 -22.54
C LYS A 238 -21.47 -6.65 -21.49
N ASN A 239 -21.51 -7.29 -20.33
CA ASN A 239 -22.56 -7.11 -19.31
C ASN A 239 -21.97 -7.18 -17.90
N PRO A 240 -21.08 -6.24 -17.51
CA PRO A 240 -20.33 -6.35 -16.28
C PRO A 240 -21.26 -6.11 -15.09
N LYS A 241 -21.09 -6.89 -14.04
CA LYS A 241 -21.81 -6.83 -12.76
C LYS A 241 -20.86 -6.69 -11.57
N HIS A 242 -19.61 -7.11 -11.74
CA HIS A 242 -18.60 -7.17 -10.70
C HIS A 242 -17.24 -6.71 -11.22
N PHE A 243 -16.35 -6.33 -10.31
CA PHE A 243 -14.97 -5.95 -10.66
C PHE A 243 -14.22 -7.07 -11.40
N ARG A 244 -14.45 -8.33 -11.04
CA ARG A 244 -13.89 -9.50 -11.75
C ARG A 244 -14.34 -9.67 -13.22
N ASP A 245 -15.28 -8.86 -13.69
CA ASP A 245 -15.76 -8.90 -15.08
C ASP A 245 -14.88 -8.05 -16.03
N ILE A 246 -13.79 -7.50 -15.50
CA ILE A 246 -12.70 -6.89 -16.27
C ILE A 246 -11.97 -7.99 -17.05
N GLN A 247 -11.75 -7.74 -18.34
CA GLN A 247 -11.01 -8.58 -19.26
C GLN A 247 -9.68 -7.91 -19.58
N PHE A 248 -8.61 -8.63 -19.32
CA PHE A 248 -7.25 -8.23 -19.66
C PHE A 248 -6.84 -8.83 -21.01
N PRO A 249 -6.01 -8.13 -21.81
CA PRO A 249 -5.42 -8.70 -23.02
C PRO A 249 -4.69 -10.02 -22.68
N ASP A 250 -4.91 -11.07 -23.47
CA ASP A 250 -4.35 -12.41 -23.26
C ASP A 250 -4.63 -13.04 -21.88
N GLY A 251 -5.53 -12.47 -21.07
CA GLY A 251 -5.74 -12.87 -19.68
C GLY A 251 -4.64 -12.39 -18.72
N ASP A 252 -3.75 -11.51 -19.17
CA ASP A 252 -2.59 -11.01 -18.44
C ASP A 252 -2.86 -9.59 -17.91
N HIS A 253 -2.95 -9.47 -16.58
CA HIS A 253 -3.25 -8.21 -15.91
C HIS A 253 -2.12 -7.17 -16.05
N THR A 254 -0.89 -7.59 -16.33
CA THR A 254 0.22 -6.67 -16.63
C THR A 254 -0.02 -5.89 -17.93
N LEU A 255 -0.91 -6.38 -18.80
CA LEU A 255 -1.33 -5.71 -20.03
C LEU A 255 -2.55 -4.78 -19.82
N GLU A 256 -2.89 -4.45 -18.58
CA GLU A 256 -3.89 -3.41 -18.29
C GLU A 256 -3.41 -2.04 -18.78
N HIS A 257 -2.21 -1.65 -18.35
CA HIS A 257 -1.64 -0.32 -18.56
C HIS A 257 -0.12 -0.37 -18.36
N PRO A 258 0.69 0.47 -19.03
CA PRO A 258 2.14 0.49 -18.79
C PRO A 258 2.53 0.73 -17.33
N TYR A 259 1.75 1.55 -16.61
CA TYR A 259 2.05 1.89 -15.21
C TYR A 259 1.94 0.66 -14.31
N GLU A 260 0.88 -0.13 -14.49
CA GLU A 260 0.67 -1.44 -13.87
C GLU A 260 1.78 -2.41 -14.29
N SER A 261 2.07 -2.53 -15.60
CA SER A 261 3.13 -3.40 -16.12
C SER A 261 4.48 -3.14 -15.44
N VAL A 262 4.84 -1.86 -15.27
CA VAL A 262 6.07 -1.45 -14.61
C VAL A 262 6.02 -1.79 -13.12
N ALA A 263 4.91 -1.50 -12.43
CA ALA A 263 4.75 -1.83 -11.02
C ALA A 263 4.90 -3.34 -10.75
N TYR A 264 4.23 -4.19 -11.53
CA TYR A 264 4.38 -5.65 -11.46
C TYR A 264 5.79 -6.13 -11.80
N SER A 265 6.46 -5.51 -12.78
CA SER A 265 7.85 -5.86 -13.13
C SER A 265 8.79 -5.61 -11.95
N LEU A 266 8.64 -4.47 -11.27
CA LEU A 266 9.49 -4.08 -10.14
C LEU A 266 9.21 -4.87 -8.86
N GLU A 267 8.08 -5.58 -8.73
CA GLU A 267 7.88 -6.51 -7.61
C GLU A 267 8.99 -7.56 -7.52
N ASN A 268 9.63 -7.91 -8.65
CA ASN A 268 10.72 -8.88 -8.71
C ASN A 268 12.04 -8.37 -8.09
N LEU A 269 12.11 -7.09 -7.71
CA LEU A 269 13.22 -6.55 -6.95
C LEU A 269 13.26 -7.05 -5.51
N TYR A 270 12.17 -7.69 -5.02
CA TYR A 270 12.11 -8.38 -3.73
C TYR A 270 12.20 -9.90 -3.86
#